data_AF-A0A9W8BDF2-F1
#
_entry.id   AF-A0A9W8BDF2-F1
#
_cell.length_a   1.000
_cell.length_b   1.000
_cell.length_c   1.000
_cell.angle_alpha   90.00
_cell.angle_beta   90.00
_cell.angle_gamma   90.00
#
_symmetry.space_group_name_H-M   'P 1'
#
loop_
_entity.id
_entity.type
_entity.pdbx_description
1 polymer ?
#
loop_
_entity_poly.entity_id
_entity_poly.type
_entity_poly.pdbx_seq_one_letter_code
_entity_poly.pdbx_strand_id
1 'polypeptide(L)'
;MAPTIGGSSERTPLLPGGGQGSGSSVSYFGVEASQLTDMLDPKDVNKLQALGGAEQICKALLVDPKVGLRQREQVGPSGAQQGEAEAEAFQSRRAVFGRNTLPEAQAVTFWQLLVAAYNDRTLGE
;
A
#
# COMPACT_ATOMS: atom_id res chain seq x y z
N MET A 1 13.22 -23.73 12.95
CA MET A 1 11.80 -23.36 12.78
C MET A 1 11.50 -22.31 13.84
N ALA A 2 11.44 -21.03 13.46
CA ALA A 2 11.13 -19.94 14.38
C ALA A 2 9.61 -19.84 14.58
N PRO A 3 9.11 -19.59 15.79
CA PRO A 3 7.68 -19.37 16.01
C PRO A 3 7.30 -17.94 15.56
N THR A 4 6.45 -17.84 14.54
CA THR A 4 5.86 -16.59 14.08
C THR A 4 4.81 -16.14 15.09
N ILE A 5 5.20 -15.33 16.08
CA ILE A 5 4.26 -14.65 16.98
C ILE A 5 3.84 -13.35 16.29
N GLY A 6 2.74 -13.42 15.54
CA GLY A 6 2.12 -12.27 14.87
C GLY A 6 0.95 -12.76 14.04
N GLY A 7 -0.25 -12.22 14.28
CA GLY A 7 -1.49 -12.70 13.67
C GLY A 7 -1.41 -12.70 12.15
N SER A 8 -1.66 -13.84 11.51
CA SER A 8 -1.62 -13.99 10.05
C SER A 8 -2.78 -13.26 9.35
N SER A 9 -3.84 -12.90 10.07
CA SER A 9 -5.05 -12.30 9.48
C SER A 9 -4.90 -10.82 9.10
N GLU A 10 -4.10 -10.04 9.81
CA GLU A 10 -3.97 -8.58 9.57
C GLU A 10 -3.15 -8.23 8.32
N ARG A 11 -2.33 -9.15 7.83
CA ARG A 11 -1.51 -8.96 6.61
C ARG A 11 -2.14 -9.54 5.35
N THR A 12 -3.28 -10.20 5.50
CA THR A 12 -3.99 -10.77 4.35
C THR A 12 -4.70 -9.63 3.63
N PRO A 13 -4.36 -9.34 2.35
CA PRO A 13 -5.06 -8.30 1.60
C PRO A 13 -6.53 -8.68 1.46
N LEU A 14 -7.42 -7.70 1.64
CA LEU A 14 -8.87 -7.88 1.52
C LEU A 14 -9.30 -8.44 0.15
N LEU A 15 -8.48 -8.26 -0.88
CA LEU A 15 -8.74 -8.72 -2.25
C LEU A 15 -7.68 -9.74 -2.71
N PRO A 16 -8.09 -10.89 -3.29
CA PRO A 16 -7.19 -11.93 -3.80
C PRO A 16 -6.53 -11.58 -5.16
N GLY A 17 -5.58 -12.41 -5.60
CA GLY A 17 -4.81 -12.26 -6.86
C GLY A 17 -3.56 -11.40 -6.70
N GLY A 18 -2.36 -11.87 -7.08
CA GLY A 18 -1.11 -11.13 -6.83
C GLY A 18 0.10 -11.59 -7.61
N GLY A 19 0.37 -10.94 -8.74
CA GLY A 19 1.71 -10.84 -9.32
C GLY A 19 2.41 -9.58 -8.78
N GLN A 20 3.74 -9.66 -8.66
CA GLN A 20 4.62 -8.54 -8.30
C GLN A 20 4.45 -7.42 -9.33
N GLY A 21 4.07 -6.22 -8.89
CA GLY A 21 3.94 -5.05 -9.74
C GLY A 21 5.31 -4.62 -10.25
N SER A 22 5.67 -5.07 -11.45
CA SER A 22 6.77 -4.51 -12.22
C SER A 22 6.32 -3.15 -12.76
N GLY A 23 7.03 -2.09 -12.39
CA GLY A 23 6.70 -0.69 -12.68
C GLY A 23 6.66 -0.38 -14.18
N SER A 24 5.50 -0.60 -14.80
CA SER A 24 5.23 -0.17 -16.17
C SER A 24 4.72 1.27 -16.16
N SER A 25 5.54 2.16 -16.70
CA SER A 25 5.42 3.62 -16.80
C SER A 25 4.29 4.12 -17.71
N VAL A 26 3.08 3.58 -17.58
CA VAL A 26 1.91 4.08 -18.31
C VAL A 26 1.04 4.85 -17.33
N SER A 27 1.04 6.19 -17.46
CA SER A 27 0.29 7.13 -16.62
C SER A 27 -1.22 7.04 -16.86
N TYR A 28 -1.81 5.90 -16.51
CA TYR A 28 -3.26 5.70 -16.53
C TYR A 28 -3.95 6.65 -15.55
N PHE A 29 -3.27 6.99 -14.46
CA PHE A 29 -3.69 8.00 -13.50
C PHE A 29 -2.88 9.28 -13.71
N GLY A 30 -3.51 10.43 -13.51
CA GLY A 30 -2.89 11.75 -13.67
C GLY A 30 -2.01 12.18 -12.49
N VAL A 31 -1.78 11.30 -11.52
CA VAL A 31 -0.98 11.54 -10.30
C VAL A 31 -0.21 10.28 -9.91
N GLU A 32 0.97 10.47 -9.34
CA GLU A 32 1.82 9.40 -8.81
C GLU A 32 1.64 9.23 -7.28
N ALA A 33 1.97 8.05 -6.74
CA ALA A 33 1.92 7.78 -5.30
C ALA A 33 2.88 8.67 -4.48
N SER A 34 4.05 8.98 -5.03
CA SER A 34 5.05 9.86 -4.39
C SER A 34 4.49 11.27 -4.18
N GLN A 35 3.87 11.85 -5.21
CA GLN A 35 3.24 13.17 -5.16
C GLN A 35 2.14 13.26 -4.10
N LEU A 36 1.37 12.18 -3.91
CA LEU A 36 0.35 12.10 -2.86
C LEU A 36 0.98 11.98 -1.46
N THR A 37 2.12 11.29 -1.34
CA THR A 37 2.85 11.10 -0.08
C THR A 37 3.48 12.40 0.40
N ASP A 38 4.09 13.16 -0.51
CA ASP A 38 4.73 14.45 -0.24
C ASP A 38 3.76 15.52 0.31
N MET A 39 2.46 15.32 0.13
CA MET A 39 1.40 16.20 0.67
C MET A 39 0.93 15.79 2.05
N LEU A 40 1.14 14.53 2.43
CA LEU A 40 0.67 13.98 3.69
C LEU A 40 1.68 14.25 4.81
N ASP A 41 2.98 14.33 4.48
CA ASP A 41 4.06 14.54 5.44
C ASP A 41 5.14 15.51 4.93
N PRO A 42 5.18 16.79 5.39
CA PRO A 42 4.19 17.47 6.21
C PRO A 42 2.89 17.79 5.45
N LYS A 43 1.82 18.10 6.18
CA LYS A 43 0.50 18.43 5.63
C LYS A 43 0.51 19.79 4.90
N ASP A 44 1.01 19.79 3.68
CA ASP A 44 1.23 20.99 2.87
C ASP A 44 0.04 21.31 1.97
N VAL A 45 -0.76 22.30 2.38
CA VAL A 45 -1.92 22.79 1.60
C VAL A 45 -1.48 23.40 0.27
N ASN A 46 -0.26 23.94 0.19
CA ASN A 46 0.28 24.52 -1.05
C ASN A 46 0.52 23.46 -2.13
N LYS A 47 0.99 22.26 -1.75
CA LYS A 47 1.20 21.15 -2.69
C LYS A 47 -0.14 20.59 -3.19
N LEU A 48 -1.16 20.55 -2.31
CA LEU A 48 -2.53 20.22 -2.70
C LEU A 48 -3.06 21.19 -3.78
N GLN A 49 -2.86 22.49 -3.58
CA GLN A 49 -3.27 23.50 -4.55
C GLN A 49 -2.48 23.41 -5.86
N ALA A 50 -1.18 23.09 -5.80
CA ALA A 50 -0.34 22.90 -6.98
C ALA A 50 -0.80 21.74 -7.87
N LEU A 51 -1.37 20.68 -7.28
CA LEU A 51 -2.02 19.58 -8.01
C LEU A 51 -3.45 19.89 -8.47
N GLY A 52 -3.92 21.14 -8.29
CA GLY A 52 -5.24 21.59 -8.69
C GLY A 52 -6.34 21.33 -7.65
N GLY A 53 -5.97 21.03 -6.40
CA GLY A 53 -6.89 20.81 -5.30
C GLY A 53 -7.51 19.42 -5.25
N ALA A 54 -8.38 19.20 -4.27
CA ALA A 54 -8.98 17.88 -4.02
C ALA A 54 -9.80 17.37 -5.23
N GLU A 55 -10.50 18.26 -5.94
CA GLU A 55 -11.32 17.89 -7.10
C GLU A 55 -10.48 17.35 -8.26
N GLN A 56 -9.33 17.98 -8.54
CA GLN A 56 -8.44 17.52 -9.61
C GLN A 56 -7.76 16.21 -9.24
N ILE A 57 -7.43 15.99 -7.96
CA ILE A 57 -6.91 14.71 -7.49
C ILE A 57 -7.96 13.61 -7.65
N CYS A 58 -9.21 13.85 -7.27
CA CYS A 58 -10.30 12.89 -7.49
C CYS A 58 -10.46 12.56 -8.98
N LYS A 59 -10.41 13.57 -9.85
CA LYS A 59 -10.46 13.40 -11.31
C LYS A 59 -9.26 12.60 -11.83
N ALA A 60 -8.05 12.89 -11.35
CA ALA A 60 -6.82 12.23 -11.75
C ALA A 60 -6.75 10.76 -11.28
N LEU A 61 -7.35 10.45 -10.13
CA LEU A 61 -7.52 9.10 -9.59
C LEU A 61 -8.72 8.36 -10.18
N LEU A 62 -9.50 9.03 -11.05
CA LEU A 62 -10.72 8.52 -11.68
C LEU A 62 -11.81 8.13 -10.67
N VAL A 63 -11.89 8.84 -9.55
CA VAL A 63 -12.83 8.61 -8.43
C VAL A 63 -13.91 9.69 -8.41
N ASP A 64 -15.16 9.30 -8.18
CA ASP A 64 -16.25 10.23 -7.88
C ASP A 64 -16.24 10.54 -6.36
N PRO A 65 -16.15 11.80 -5.92
CA PRO A 65 -16.15 12.15 -4.49
C PRO A 65 -17.41 11.70 -3.73
N LYS A 66 -18.55 11.56 -4.42
CA LYS A 66 -19.85 11.21 -3.80
C LYS A 66 -20.13 9.71 -3.85
N VAL A 67 -19.74 9.05 -4.94
CA VAL A 67 -20.07 7.64 -5.21
C VAL A 67 -18.88 6.70 -4.98
N GLY A 68 -17.66 7.22 -5.02
CA GLY A 68 -16.42 6.46 -4.87
C GLY A 68 -15.89 5.94 -6.20
N LEU A 69 -15.45 4.68 -6.20
CA LEU A 69 -14.84 4.03 -7.37
C LEU A 69 -15.89 3.83 -8.48
N ARG A 70 -15.43 3.85 -9.74
CA ARG A 70 -16.30 3.62 -10.92
C ARG A 70 -16.81 2.18 -10.94
N GLN A 71 -17.92 1.92 -11.63
CA GLN A 71 -18.56 0.59 -11.72
C GLN A 71 -17.61 -0.57 -12.08
N ARG A 72 -16.58 -0.32 -12.90
CA ARG A 72 -15.56 -1.33 -13.26
C ARG A 72 -14.65 -1.73 -12.09
N GLU A 73 -14.49 -0.83 -11.11
CA GLU A 73 -13.70 -1.00 -9.90
C GLU A 73 -14.60 -1.13 -8.65
N GLN A 74 -15.91 -1.37 -8.81
CA GLN A 74 -16.80 -1.59 -7.68
C GLN A 74 -16.85 -3.07 -7.32
N VAL A 75 -16.51 -3.39 -6.07
CA VAL A 75 -16.79 -4.71 -5.49
C VAL A 75 -18.25 -4.69 -5.05
N GLY A 76 -19.02 -5.69 -5.48
CA GLY A 76 -20.43 -5.81 -5.12
C GLY A 76 -20.65 -5.90 -3.60
N PRO A 77 -21.87 -5.66 -3.11
CA PRO A 77 -22.19 -5.68 -1.67
C PRO A 77 -21.94 -7.05 -1.02
N SER A 78 -21.93 -8.11 -1.81
CA SER A 78 -21.44 -9.42 -1.44
C SER A 78 -19.95 -9.46 -1.76
N GLY A 79 -19.07 -9.11 -0.81
CA GLY A 79 -17.61 -9.28 -0.91
C GLY A 79 -17.18 -10.76 -0.96
N ALA A 80 -17.92 -11.57 -1.71
CA ALA A 80 -17.86 -13.01 -1.75
C ALA A 80 -17.48 -13.47 -3.16
N GLN A 81 -16.23 -13.89 -3.25
CA GLN A 81 -15.81 -15.04 -4.07
C GLN A 81 -15.86 -14.88 -5.60
N GLN A 82 -15.53 -13.70 -6.14
CA GLN A 82 -15.06 -13.61 -7.52
C GLN A 82 -13.60 -13.17 -7.56
N GLY A 83 -12.73 -13.99 -6.96
CA GLY A 83 -11.32 -13.63 -6.79
C GLY A 83 -10.55 -13.38 -8.09
N GLU A 84 -11.05 -13.83 -9.24
CA GLU A 84 -10.47 -13.54 -10.55
C GLU A 84 -11.02 -12.24 -11.16
N ALA A 85 -12.34 -12.02 -11.13
CA ALA A 85 -12.95 -10.80 -11.66
C ALA A 85 -12.56 -9.56 -10.83
N GLU A 86 -12.43 -9.71 -9.51
CA GLU A 86 -11.94 -8.65 -8.62
C GLU A 86 -10.44 -8.39 -8.81
N ALA A 87 -9.65 -9.44 -9.07
CA ALA A 87 -8.24 -9.29 -9.37
C ALA A 87 -8.05 -8.50 -10.68
N GLU A 88 -8.89 -8.73 -11.68
CA GLU A 88 -8.93 -7.98 -12.95
C GLU A 88 -9.40 -6.54 -12.78
N ALA A 89 -10.44 -6.30 -11.97
CA ALA A 89 -11.02 -4.97 -11.76
C ALA A 89 -9.99 -3.92 -11.31
N PHE A 90 -9.07 -4.31 -10.43
CA PHE A 90 -8.07 -3.40 -9.83
C PHE A 90 -6.66 -3.51 -10.41
N GLN A 91 -6.43 -4.25 -11.51
CA GLN A 91 -5.07 -4.45 -12.03
C GLN A 91 -4.38 -3.13 -12.34
N SER A 92 -5.06 -2.22 -13.04
CA SER A 92 -4.49 -0.92 -13.42
C SER A 92 -4.09 -0.10 -12.20
N ARG A 93 -4.95 -0.04 -11.18
CA ARG A 93 -4.67 0.69 -9.94
C ARG A 93 -3.51 0.09 -9.16
N ARG A 94 -3.47 -1.24 -9.05
CA ARG A 94 -2.42 -1.97 -8.34
C ARG A 94 -1.07 -1.91 -9.06
N ALA A 95 -1.07 -1.84 -10.38
CA ALA A 95 0.14 -1.66 -11.17
C ALA A 95 0.83 -0.31 -10.87
N VAL A 96 0.04 0.74 -10.59
CA VAL A 96 0.56 2.09 -10.34
C VAL A 96 0.82 2.35 -8.84
N PHE A 97 -0.10 1.97 -7.96
CA PHE A 97 -0.03 2.31 -6.53
C PHE A 97 0.41 1.15 -5.62
N GLY A 98 0.58 -0.05 -6.17
CA GLY A 98 0.93 -1.24 -5.37
C GLY A 98 -0.24 -1.81 -4.57
N ARG A 99 0.09 -2.63 -3.56
CA ARG A 99 -0.89 -3.21 -2.62
C ARG A 99 -0.85 -2.46 -1.31
N ASN A 100 -2.02 -2.27 -0.70
CA ASN A 100 -2.14 -1.80 0.68
C ASN A 100 -1.85 -2.96 1.65
N THR A 101 -0.59 -3.38 1.68
CA THR A 101 -0.08 -4.40 2.61
C THR A 101 1.11 -3.82 3.34
N LEU A 102 1.07 -3.91 4.67
CA LEU A 102 2.20 -3.48 5.48
C LEU A 102 3.42 -4.34 5.14
N PRO A 103 4.60 -3.72 4.94
CA PRO A 103 5.83 -4.47 4.72
C PRO A 103 6.11 -5.37 5.93
N GLU A 104 6.74 -6.51 5.69
CA GLU A 104 7.18 -7.39 6.77
C GLU A 104 8.20 -6.63 7.63
N ALA A 105 7.95 -6.59 8.94
CA ALA A 105 8.93 -6.07 9.89
C ALA A 105 10.24 -6.83 9.69
N GLN A 106 11.35 -6.10 9.55
CA GLN A 106 12.65 -6.74 9.37
C GLN A 106 12.96 -7.60 10.59
N ALA A 107 12.78 -8.90 10.47
CA ALA A 107 13.05 -9.84 11.53
C ALA A 107 14.56 -9.91 11.74
N VAL A 108 15.02 -9.47 12.90
CA VAL A 108 16.42 -9.66 13.29
C VAL A 108 16.63 -11.15 13.53
N THR A 109 17.64 -11.73 12.91
CA THR A 109 17.92 -13.16 13.07
C THR A 109 18.43 -13.47 14.48
N PHE A 110 18.20 -14.69 14.97
CA PHE A 110 18.71 -15.14 16.27
C PHE A 110 20.22 -14.89 16.44
N TRP A 111 21.01 -15.13 15.39
CA TRP A 111 22.46 -14.91 15.42
C TRP A 111 22.84 -13.43 15.47
N GLN A 112 22.12 -12.56 14.75
CA GLN A 112 22.32 -11.11 14.87
C GLN A 112 22.02 -10.62 16.28
N LEU A 113 20.97 -11.14 16.92
CA LEU A 113 20.66 -10.84 18.32
C LEU A 113 21.75 -11.35 19.28
N LEU A 114 22.25 -12.57 19.06
CA LEU A 114 23.33 -13.15 19.87
C LEU A 114 24.62 -12.33 19.76
N VAL A 115 24.98 -11.92 18.54
CA VAL A 115 26.15 -11.08 18.29
C VAL A 115 25.97 -9.68 18.89
N ALA A 116 24.78 -9.10 18.79
CA ALA A 116 24.48 -7.82 19.42
C ALA A 116 24.59 -7.91 20.96
N ALA A 117 24.06 -8.97 21.57
CA ALA A 117 24.15 -9.20 23.02
C ALA A 117 25.58 -9.51 23.50
N TYR A 118 26.38 -10.22 22.70
CA TYR A 118 27.78 -10.49 23.04
C TYR A 118 28.64 -9.21 23.00
N ASN A 119 28.35 -8.32 22.05
CA ASN A 119 29.04 -7.04 21.90
C ASN A 119 28.47 -5.94 22.83
N ASP A 120 27.40 -6.23 23.57
CA ASP A 120 26.84 -5.34 24.57
C ASP A 120 27.78 -5.31 25.79
N ARG A 121 28.73 -4.37 25.77
CA ARG A 121 29.60 -4.12 26.92
C ARG A 121 28.80 -3.39 28.00
N THR A 122 28.21 -4.14 28.91
CA THR A 122 27.85 -3.64 30.24
C THR A 122 29.14 -3.39 31.03
N LEU A 123 29.73 -2.20 30.91
CA LEU A 123 30.80 -1.76 31.80
C LEU A 123 30.49 -0.41 32.44
N GLY A 124 30.66 -0.41 33.75
CA GLY A 124 30.36 0.62 34.76
C GLY A 124 29.83 -0.15 35.96
N GLU A 125 30.68 -0.91 36.68
CA GLU A 125 31.87 -0.43 37.41
C GLU A 125 33.22 -0.92 36.88
#